data_AF-A0AAU5DSK7-F1
#
_entry.id   AF-A0AAU5DSK7-F1
#
_cell.length_a   1.000
_cell.length_b   1.000
_cell.length_c   1.000
_cell.angle_alpha   90.00
_cell.angle_beta   90.00
_cell.angle_gamma   90.00
#
_symmetry.space_group_name_H-M   'P 1'
#
loop_
_entity.id
_entity.type
_entity.pdbx_description
1 polymer ?
#
loop_
_entity_poly.entity_id
_entity_poly.type
_entity_poly.pdbx_seq_one_letter_code
_entity_poly.pdbx_strand_id
1 'polypeptide(L)'
;MTGSGVAAHVGARTVTEEAVEARVTALRRGRLATRLPRPGTADARNLRRWVVQLLTYEAVIEDAAAGMDLSAERTYRPREFSLSSALSTGGVTAAVLASLPVAAAVYDRVTADVTVPPSEVRAYYDRNRDEHPVPYEEAGPAIARDLRRAAADRHFALWLEHRHATTVTLHPGFEHPADPRHADATHRH
;
A
#
# COMPACT_ATOMS: atom_id res chain seq x y z
N MET A 1 -8.12 -27.71 -18.57
CA MET A 1 -6.71 -27.28 -18.59
C MET A 1 -6.68 -25.77 -18.78
N THR A 2 -6.78 -25.00 -17.69
CA THR A 2 -6.60 -23.54 -17.71
C THR A 2 -5.13 -23.30 -17.44
N GLY A 3 -4.36 -22.92 -18.48
CA GLY A 3 -2.99 -22.45 -18.27
C GLY A 3 -3.04 -21.29 -17.27
N SER A 4 -2.21 -21.35 -16.22
CA SER A 4 -2.13 -20.27 -15.24
C SER A 4 -1.56 -19.05 -15.95
N GLY A 5 -2.46 -18.16 -16.39
CA GLY A 5 -2.08 -16.91 -17.05
C GLY A 5 -1.25 -16.05 -16.11
N VAL A 6 -0.37 -15.24 -16.67
CA VAL A 6 0.44 -14.29 -15.91
C VAL A 6 -0.24 -12.93 -15.95
N ALA A 7 -0.46 -12.32 -14.78
CA ALA A 7 -1.03 -10.99 -14.66
C ALA A 7 0.06 -9.91 -14.61
N ALA A 8 1.20 -10.19 -13.96
CA ALA A 8 2.34 -9.28 -13.89
C ALA A 8 3.65 -9.99 -13.53
N HIS A 9 4.77 -9.35 -13.86
CA HIS A 9 6.09 -9.65 -13.34
C HIS A 9 6.56 -8.54 -12.40
N VAL A 10 7.26 -8.93 -11.34
CA VAL A 10 7.80 -8.03 -10.30
C VAL A 10 9.21 -8.50 -9.98
N GLY A 11 10.22 -7.92 -10.64
CA GLY A 11 11.57 -8.47 -10.62
C GLY A 11 11.59 -9.94 -11.06
N ALA A 12 12.06 -10.84 -10.19
CA ALA A 12 12.07 -12.28 -10.44
C ALA A 12 10.73 -12.98 -10.07
N ARG A 13 9.78 -12.26 -9.46
CA ARG A 13 8.49 -12.81 -9.02
C ARG A 13 7.43 -12.67 -10.10
N THR A 14 6.44 -13.57 -10.07
CA THR A 14 5.31 -13.58 -11.01
C THR A 14 4.01 -13.52 -10.23
N VAL A 15 3.15 -12.57 -10.59
CA VAL A 15 1.75 -12.52 -10.13
C VAL A 15 0.90 -13.29 -11.14
N THR A 16 0.34 -14.41 -10.73
CA THR A 16 -0.51 -15.25 -11.59
C THR A 16 -1.97 -14.81 -11.55
N GLU A 17 -2.70 -15.06 -12.63
CA GLU A 17 -4.16 -14.88 -12.66
C GLU A 17 -4.87 -15.73 -11.61
N GLU A 18 -4.34 -16.92 -11.31
CA GLU A 18 -4.85 -17.78 -10.24
C GLU A 18 -4.73 -17.11 -8.86
N ALA A 19 -3.60 -16.45 -8.56
CA ALA A 19 -3.44 -15.71 -7.32
C ALA A 19 -4.42 -14.52 -7.22
N VAL A 20 -4.67 -13.84 -8.35
CA VAL A 20 -5.67 -12.77 -8.46
C VAL A 20 -7.06 -13.31 -8.12
N GLU A 21 -7.48 -14.42 -8.73
CA GLU A 21 -8.79 -15.02 -8.50
C GLU A 21 -8.96 -15.56 -7.08
N ALA A 22 -7.90 -16.14 -6.51
CA ALA A 22 -7.87 -16.57 -5.12
C ALA A 22 -8.07 -15.37 -4.17
N ARG A 23 -7.41 -14.24 -4.43
CA ARG A 23 -7.56 -13.02 -3.64
C ARG A 23 -8.95 -12.40 -3.77
N VAL A 24 -9.52 -12.32 -4.99
CA VAL A 24 -10.91 -11.87 -5.19
C VAL A 24 -11.88 -12.78 -4.44
N THR A 25 -11.69 -14.10 -4.50
CA THR A 25 -12.53 -15.06 -3.78
C THR A 25 -12.44 -14.88 -2.26
N ALA A 26 -11.24 -14.64 -1.73
CA ALA A 26 -11.05 -14.34 -0.30
C ALA A 26 -11.78 -13.07 0.13
N LEU A 27 -11.70 -11.98 -0.67
CA LEU A 27 -12.45 -10.75 -0.42
C LEU A 27 -13.96 -10.99 -0.40
N ARG A 28 -14.47 -11.82 -1.32
CA ARG A 28 -15.90 -12.18 -1.39
C ARG A 28 -16.38 -13.08 -0.25
N ARG A 29 -15.49 -13.79 0.43
CA ARG A 29 -15.79 -14.57 1.65
C ARG A 29 -15.59 -13.77 2.93
N GLY A 30 -14.91 -12.64 2.84
CA GLY A 30 -14.58 -11.79 3.97
C GLY A 30 -15.71 -10.82 4.35
N ARG A 31 -15.42 -10.00 5.37
CA ARG A 31 -16.35 -8.99 5.92
C ARG A 31 -16.77 -7.92 4.91
N LEU A 32 -16.01 -7.76 3.84
CA LEU A 32 -16.26 -6.77 2.78
C LEU A 32 -17.18 -7.29 1.67
N ALA A 33 -17.61 -8.56 1.72
CA ALA A 33 -18.36 -9.22 0.66
C ALA A 33 -19.57 -8.43 0.15
N THR A 34 -20.34 -7.82 1.06
CA THR A 34 -21.56 -7.07 0.74
C THR A 34 -21.29 -5.74 0.02
N ARG A 35 -20.05 -5.25 0.05
CA ARG A 35 -19.62 -4.00 -0.60
C ARG A 35 -18.96 -4.22 -1.96
N LEU A 36 -18.74 -5.49 -2.35
CA LEU A 36 -18.03 -5.79 -3.59
C LEU A 36 -18.98 -5.79 -4.79
N PRO A 37 -18.52 -5.32 -5.96
CA PRO A 37 -19.26 -5.43 -7.21
C PRO A 37 -19.73 -6.86 -7.50
N ARG A 38 -20.94 -6.99 -8.05
CA ARG A 38 -21.50 -8.28 -8.47
C ARG A 38 -20.64 -8.91 -9.56
N PRO A 39 -20.40 -10.24 -9.54
CA PRO A 39 -19.68 -10.91 -10.61
C PRO A 39 -20.28 -10.62 -12.00
N GLY A 40 -19.43 -10.54 -13.02
CA GLY A 40 -19.84 -10.30 -14.41
C GLY A 40 -20.03 -8.84 -14.81
N THR A 41 -19.93 -7.87 -13.89
CA THR A 41 -20.03 -6.44 -14.20
C THR A 41 -18.68 -5.82 -14.60
N ALA A 42 -18.71 -4.63 -15.21
CA ALA A 42 -17.51 -3.81 -15.46
C ALA A 42 -16.77 -3.50 -14.15
N ASP A 43 -17.50 -3.15 -13.09
CA ASP A 43 -16.94 -2.90 -11.77
C ASP A 43 -16.25 -4.14 -11.17
N ALA A 44 -16.73 -5.36 -11.47
CA ALA A 44 -16.04 -6.58 -11.07
C ALA A 44 -14.73 -6.80 -11.84
N ARG A 45 -14.65 -6.40 -13.12
CA ARG A 45 -13.39 -6.37 -13.88
C ARG A 45 -12.42 -5.33 -13.30
N ASN A 46 -12.93 -4.15 -12.92
CA ASN A 46 -12.13 -3.11 -12.26
C ASN A 46 -11.62 -3.55 -10.88
N LEU A 47 -12.44 -4.27 -10.09
CA LEU A 47 -11.99 -4.91 -8.85
C LEU A 47 -10.84 -5.89 -9.12
N ARG A 48 -10.95 -6.72 -10.17
CA ARG A 48 -9.89 -7.66 -10.54
C ARG A 48 -8.58 -6.94 -10.89
N ARG A 49 -8.64 -5.86 -11.67
CA ARG A 49 -7.48 -5.02 -12.00
C ARG A 49 -6.88 -4.36 -10.74
N TRP A 50 -7.71 -3.89 -9.82
CA TRP A 50 -7.24 -3.36 -8.54
C TRP A 50 -6.55 -4.43 -7.67
N VAL A 51 -7.07 -5.66 -7.66
CA VAL A 51 -6.41 -6.78 -6.97
C VAL A 51 -5.04 -7.07 -7.58
N VAL A 52 -4.87 -6.98 -8.90
CA VAL A 52 -3.55 -7.07 -9.54
C VAL A 52 -2.61 -5.99 -9.00
N GLN A 53 -3.05 -4.73 -8.95
CA GLN A 53 -2.25 -3.64 -8.38
C GLN A 53 -1.82 -3.97 -6.95
N LEU A 54 -2.75 -4.36 -6.08
CA LEU A 54 -2.43 -4.75 -4.71
C LEU A 54 -1.38 -5.88 -4.66
N LEU A 55 -1.56 -6.94 -5.45
CA LEU A 55 -0.62 -8.07 -5.49
C LEU A 55 0.75 -7.67 -6.03
N THR A 56 0.83 -6.74 -6.98
CA THR A 56 2.13 -6.23 -7.46
C THR A 56 2.87 -5.45 -6.37
N TYR A 57 2.17 -4.61 -5.59
CA TYR A 57 2.79 -3.92 -4.45
C TYR A 57 3.21 -4.90 -3.34
N GLU A 58 2.41 -5.92 -3.03
CA GLU A 58 2.80 -6.98 -2.09
C GLU A 58 4.06 -7.72 -2.59
N ALA A 59 4.12 -8.08 -3.87
CA ALA A 59 5.28 -8.73 -4.45
C ALA A 59 6.54 -7.84 -4.47
N VAL A 60 6.40 -6.51 -4.64
CA VAL A 60 7.52 -5.56 -4.53
C VAL A 60 8.09 -5.57 -3.11
N ILE A 61 7.22 -5.61 -2.10
CA ILE A 61 7.65 -5.71 -0.70
C ILE A 61 8.35 -7.04 -0.42
N GLU A 62 7.82 -8.15 -0.94
CA GLU A 62 8.45 -9.47 -0.78
C GLU A 62 9.82 -9.55 -1.46
N ASP A 63 9.96 -8.99 -2.66
CA ASP A 63 11.24 -8.90 -3.39
C ASP A 63 12.25 -8.05 -2.61
N ALA A 64 11.82 -6.87 -2.13
CA ALA A 64 12.66 -6.01 -1.29
C ALA A 64 13.07 -6.69 0.02
N ALA A 65 12.16 -7.40 0.68
CA ALA A 65 12.45 -8.14 1.89
C ALA A 65 13.50 -9.23 1.64
N ALA A 66 13.37 -10.00 0.56
CA ALA A 66 14.36 -11.01 0.17
C ALA A 66 15.73 -10.39 -0.11
N GLY A 67 15.78 -9.26 -0.82
CA GLY A 67 17.03 -8.53 -1.07
C GLY A 67 17.69 -7.93 0.18
N MET A 68 16.92 -7.72 1.25
CA MET A 68 17.39 -7.18 2.54
C MET A 68 17.61 -8.28 3.61
N ASP A 69 17.40 -9.55 3.25
CA ASP A 69 17.38 -10.70 4.17
C ASP A 69 16.42 -10.49 5.37
N LEU A 70 15.25 -9.93 5.09
CA LEU A 70 14.19 -9.67 6.06
C LEU A 70 13.14 -10.78 6.03
N SER A 71 12.67 -11.15 7.21
CA SER A 71 11.56 -12.08 7.40
C SER A 71 10.48 -11.46 8.28
N ALA A 72 9.25 -11.93 8.12
CA ALA A 72 8.15 -11.48 8.95
C ALA A 72 8.34 -11.91 10.41
N GLU A 73 8.14 -10.98 11.35
CA GLU A 73 8.01 -11.37 12.75
C GLU A 73 6.75 -12.22 12.95
N ARG A 74 6.90 -13.32 13.69
CA ARG A 74 5.87 -14.38 13.84
C ARG A 74 4.59 -13.90 14.56
N THR A 75 4.61 -12.71 15.16
CA THR A 75 3.51 -12.14 15.96
C THR A 75 2.63 -11.15 15.18
N TYR A 76 2.90 -10.94 13.87
CA TYR A 76 2.13 -9.99 13.07
C TYR A 76 0.62 -10.31 13.04
N ARG A 77 -0.19 -9.31 13.36
CA ARG A 77 -1.64 -9.34 13.15
C ARG A 77 -2.01 -8.33 12.06
N PRO A 78 -2.65 -8.76 10.95
CA PRO A 78 -3.14 -7.86 9.93
C PRO A 78 -4.05 -6.79 10.54
N ARG A 79 -3.84 -5.52 10.18
CA ARG A 79 -4.76 -4.43 10.58
C ARG A 79 -5.92 -4.40 9.59
N GLU A 80 -7.15 -4.21 10.07
CA GLU A 80 -8.29 -4.03 9.17
C GLU A 80 -8.15 -2.69 8.43
N PHE A 81 -8.41 -2.69 7.13
CA PHE A 81 -8.51 -1.48 6.32
C PHE A 81 -9.86 -1.43 5.60
N SER A 82 -10.40 -0.23 5.41
CA SER A 82 -11.60 -0.03 4.61
C SER A 82 -11.25 -0.02 3.12
N LEU A 83 -12.09 -0.63 2.27
CA LEU A 83 -12.00 -0.51 0.80
C LEU A 83 -11.95 0.96 0.36
N SER A 84 -12.67 1.86 1.04
CA SER A 84 -12.63 3.30 0.75
C SER A 84 -11.25 3.91 0.98
N SER A 85 -10.54 3.49 2.03
CA SER A 85 -9.17 3.94 2.30
C SER A 85 -8.19 3.37 1.27
N ALA A 86 -8.39 2.12 0.86
CA ALA A 86 -7.53 1.41 -0.09
C ALA A 86 -7.68 1.88 -1.55
N LEU A 87 -8.82 2.50 -1.89
CA LEU A 87 -9.13 3.08 -3.20
C LEU A 87 -8.71 4.56 -3.32
N SER A 88 -8.21 5.20 -2.25
CA SER A 88 -7.56 6.51 -2.32
C SER A 88 -6.14 6.37 -2.89
N THR A 89 -5.59 7.42 -3.52
CA THR A 89 -4.23 7.43 -4.09
C THR A 89 -3.13 7.11 -3.06
N GLY A 90 -3.40 7.26 -1.75
CA GLY A 90 -2.52 6.80 -0.65
C GLY A 90 -2.91 5.44 -0.01
N GLY A 91 -3.89 4.76 -0.58
CA GLY A 91 -4.59 3.62 0.01
C GLY A 91 -3.92 2.27 -0.14
N VAL A 92 -3.20 2.06 -1.25
CA VAL A 92 -2.57 0.77 -1.54
C VAL A 92 -1.40 0.52 -0.59
N THR A 93 -0.60 1.53 -0.27
CA THR A 93 0.52 1.44 0.69
C THR A 93 0.03 1.04 2.08
N ALA A 94 -1.04 1.69 2.56
CA ALA A 94 -1.65 1.34 3.85
C ALA A 94 -2.26 -0.07 3.83
N ALA A 95 -2.90 -0.48 2.72
CA ALA A 95 -3.45 -1.82 2.56
C ALA A 95 -2.35 -2.89 2.60
N VAL A 96 -1.21 -2.67 1.92
CA VAL A 96 -0.06 -3.59 1.90
C VAL A 96 0.60 -3.70 3.27
N LEU A 97 0.85 -2.56 3.94
CA LEU A 97 1.38 -2.56 5.31
C LEU A 97 0.47 -3.30 6.30
N ALA A 98 -0.84 -3.33 6.02
CA ALA A 98 -1.84 -3.97 6.84
C ALA A 98 -2.14 -5.44 6.47
N SER A 99 -1.85 -5.86 5.22
CA SER A 99 -2.11 -7.21 4.73
C SER A 99 -0.89 -8.13 4.80
N LEU A 100 0.33 -7.58 4.76
CA LEU A 100 1.55 -8.35 4.54
C LEU A 100 2.49 -8.29 5.77
N PRO A 101 2.71 -9.41 6.48
CA PRO A 101 3.52 -9.44 7.70
C PRO A 101 4.94 -8.88 7.57
N VAL A 102 5.62 -9.14 6.45
CA VAL A 102 6.99 -8.67 6.23
C VAL A 102 7.06 -7.16 5.89
N ALA A 103 5.95 -6.54 5.53
CA ALA A 103 5.91 -5.13 5.15
C ALA A 103 6.31 -4.20 6.29
N ALA A 104 6.03 -4.57 7.55
CA ALA A 104 6.48 -3.81 8.71
C ALA A 104 8.01 -3.82 8.85
N ALA A 105 8.66 -4.97 8.68
CA ALA A 105 10.12 -5.08 8.73
C ALA A 105 10.79 -4.28 7.60
N VAL A 106 10.21 -4.31 6.39
CA VAL A 106 10.69 -3.51 5.26
C VAL A 106 10.49 -2.02 5.54
N TYR A 107 9.34 -1.61 6.09
CA TYR A 107 9.07 -0.23 6.49
C TYR A 107 10.11 0.28 7.48
N ASP A 108 10.38 -0.49 8.55
CA ASP A 108 11.35 -0.11 9.58
C ASP A 108 12.75 0.01 8.99
N ARG A 109 13.14 -0.91 8.09
CA ARG A 109 14.45 -0.87 7.43
C ARG A 109 14.58 0.35 6.50
N VAL A 110 13.58 0.61 5.66
CA VAL A 110 13.59 1.70 4.68
C VAL A 110 13.55 3.07 5.37
N THR A 111 12.91 3.16 6.53
CA THR A 111 12.74 4.43 7.24
C THR A 111 13.71 4.64 8.41
N ALA A 112 14.67 3.73 8.60
CA ALA A 112 15.60 3.75 9.74
C ALA A 112 16.38 5.07 9.87
N ASP A 113 16.77 5.67 8.74
CA ASP A 113 17.57 6.90 8.69
C ASP A 113 16.71 8.18 8.65
N VAL A 114 15.38 8.06 8.72
CA VAL A 114 14.48 9.23 8.72
C VAL A 114 14.56 9.95 10.06
N THR A 115 15.11 11.15 10.02
CA THR A 115 15.24 12.03 11.18
C THR A 115 14.48 13.34 10.96
N VAL A 116 14.07 13.96 12.07
CA VAL A 116 13.48 15.30 12.07
C VAL A 116 14.37 16.17 12.96
N PRO A 117 14.98 17.23 12.43
CA PRO A 117 15.87 18.08 13.22
C PRO A 117 15.08 18.84 14.30
N PRO A 118 15.67 19.07 15.49
CA PRO A 118 14.98 19.79 16.58
C PRO A 118 14.47 21.18 16.17
N SER A 119 15.15 21.84 15.23
CA SER A 119 14.72 23.13 14.67
C SER A 119 13.39 23.03 13.92
N GLU A 120 13.11 21.92 13.23
CA GLU A 120 11.84 21.69 12.55
C GLU A 120 10.71 21.41 13.54
N VAL A 121 10.99 20.66 14.62
CA VAL A 121 10.05 20.44 15.72
C VAL A 121 9.68 21.77 16.40
N ARG A 122 10.69 22.60 16.66
CA ARG A 122 10.53 23.96 17.22
C ARG A 122 9.69 24.84 16.28
N ALA A 123 10.03 24.86 15.00
CA ALA A 123 9.29 25.65 14.00
C ALA A 123 7.84 25.17 13.83
N TYR A 124 7.59 23.86 13.90
CA TYR A 124 6.23 23.33 13.89
C TYR A 124 5.46 23.79 15.13
N TYR A 125 6.02 23.65 16.33
CA TYR A 125 5.36 24.10 17.56
C TYR A 125 5.04 25.60 17.48
N ASP A 126 5.98 26.42 17.01
CA ASP A 126 5.78 27.88 16.96
C ASP A 126 4.69 28.28 15.96
N ARG A 127 4.54 27.54 14.85
CA ARG A 127 3.45 27.75 13.87
C ARG A 127 2.08 27.30 14.36
N ASN A 128 2.02 26.29 15.23
CA ASN A 128 0.77 25.68 15.72
C ASN A 128 0.60 25.92 17.23
N ARG A 129 1.01 27.10 17.72
CA ARG A 129 1.06 27.38 19.16
C ARG A 129 -0.32 27.40 19.82
N ASP A 130 -1.34 27.76 19.05
CA ASP A 130 -2.76 27.70 19.42
C ASP A 130 -3.27 26.26 19.62
N GLU A 131 -2.68 25.28 18.94
CA GLU A 131 -3.00 23.85 19.10
C GLU A 131 -2.23 23.18 20.26
N HIS A 132 -1.26 23.88 20.85
CA HIS A 132 -0.38 23.35 21.90
C HIS A 132 -0.43 24.22 23.17
N PRO A 133 -1.37 23.96 24.09
CA PRO A 133 -1.57 24.78 25.29
C PRO A 133 -0.45 24.64 26.34
N VAL A 134 0.45 23.66 26.16
CA VAL A 134 1.59 23.39 27.06
C VAL A 134 2.91 23.95 26.51
N PRO A 135 3.91 24.21 27.37
CA PRO A 135 5.25 24.63 26.92
C PRO A 135 5.91 23.63 25.97
N TYR A 136 6.91 24.11 25.22
CA TYR A 136 7.62 23.31 24.23
C TYR A 136 8.34 22.11 24.83
N GLU A 137 8.85 22.27 26.04
CA GLU A 137 9.55 21.22 26.79
C GLU A 137 8.66 20.00 27.00
N GLU A 138 7.35 20.22 27.11
CA GLU A 138 6.33 19.18 27.28
C GLU A 138 5.78 18.66 25.93
N ALA A 139 5.45 19.55 25.00
CA ALA A 139 4.87 19.16 23.70
C ALA A 139 5.91 18.60 22.71
N GLY A 140 7.16 19.06 22.78
CA GLY A 140 8.22 18.80 21.81
C GLY A 140 8.46 17.32 21.52
N PRO A 141 8.57 16.44 22.53
CA PRO A 141 8.75 15.01 22.29
C PRO A 141 7.61 14.35 21.50
N ALA A 142 6.36 14.71 21.78
CA ALA A 142 5.20 14.18 21.05
C ALA A 142 5.19 14.69 19.60
N ILE A 143 5.39 15.98 19.40
CA ILE A 143 5.51 16.59 18.07
C ILE A 143 6.64 15.94 17.26
N ALA A 144 7.81 15.76 17.87
CA ALA A 144 8.95 15.13 17.21
C ALA A 144 8.65 13.69 16.76
N ARG A 145 7.92 12.92 17.58
CA ARG A 145 7.47 11.58 17.22
C ARG A 145 6.50 11.61 16.04
N ASP A 146 5.52 12.49 16.08
CA ASP A 146 4.46 12.54 15.07
C ASP A 146 5.00 13.07 13.73
N LEU A 147 5.89 14.07 13.75
CA LEU A 147 6.60 14.55 12.56
C LEU A 147 7.51 13.48 11.96
N ARG A 148 8.27 12.75 12.79
CA ARG A 148 9.12 11.65 12.30
C ARG A 148 8.27 10.55 11.69
N ARG A 149 7.14 10.21 12.32
CA ARG A 149 6.20 9.23 11.78
C ARG A 149 5.68 9.66 10.42
N ALA A 150 5.20 10.90 10.30
CA ALA A 150 4.70 11.44 9.04
C ALA A 150 5.80 11.51 7.96
N ALA A 151 7.03 11.86 8.34
CA ALA A 151 8.17 11.85 7.42
C ALA A 151 8.52 10.43 6.93
N ALA A 152 8.50 9.45 7.84
CA ALA A 152 8.76 8.04 7.53
C ALA A 152 7.66 7.46 6.63
N ASP A 153 6.38 7.73 6.93
CA ASP A 153 5.25 7.29 6.11
C ASP A 153 5.35 7.88 4.68
N ARG A 154 5.72 9.17 4.53
CA ARG A 154 5.96 9.79 3.22
C ARG A 154 7.16 9.19 2.49
N HIS A 155 8.27 8.99 3.19
CA HIS A 155 9.49 8.41 2.61
C HIS A 155 9.23 6.99 2.10
N PHE A 156 8.55 6.16 2.89
CA PHE A 156 8.20 4.81 2.50
C PHE A 156 7.25 4.78 1.30
N ALA A 157 6.23 5.65 1.27
CA ALA A 157 5.31 5.73 0.13
C ALA A 157 6.04 6.06 -1.18
N LEU A 158 6.92 7.06 -1.16
CA LEU A 158 7.73 7.43 -2.33
C LEU A 158 8.70 6.32 -2.75
N TRP A 159 9.34 5.66 -1.77
CA TRP A 159 10.21 4.52 -2.05
C TRP A 159 9.44 3.37 -2.71
N LEU A 160 8.26 3.04 -2.19
CA LEU A 160 7.43 1.95 -2.69
C LEU A 160 6.90 2.25 -4.10
N GLU A 161 6.44 3.47 -4.34
CA GLU A 161 6.00 3.92 -5.67
C GLU A 161 7.15 3.87 -6.69
N HIS A 162 8.33 4.37 -6.31
CA HIS A 162 9.51 4.30 -7.17
C HIS A 162 9.91 2.86 -7.49
N ARG A 163 9.86 1.96 -6.51
CA ARG A 163 10.16 0.54 -6.73
C ARG A 163 9.13 -0.14 -7.60
N HIS A 164 7.84 0.11 -7.36
CA HIS A 164 6.77 -0.38 -8.21
C HIS A 164 6.96 0.05 -9.67
N ALA A 165 7.18 1.35 -9.90
CA ALA A 165 7.38 1.91 -11.23
C ALA A 165 8.61 1.35 -11.97
N THR A 166 9.62 0.87 -11.25
CA THR A 166 10.88 0.38 -11.84
C THR A 166 10.96 -1.14 -11.96
N THR A 167 10.17 -1.90 -11.19
CA THR A 167 10.28 -3.38 -11.15
C THR A 167 9.04 -4.10 -11.66
N VAL A 168 7.90 -3.41 -11.83
CA VAL A 168 6.63 -4.03 -12.22
C VAL A 168 6.42 -3.92 -13.72
N THR A 169 6.11 -5.06 -14.33
CA THR A 169 5.63 -5.16 -15.72
C THR A 169 4.28 -5.86 -15.73
N LEU A 170 3.21 -5.14 -16.09
CA LEU A 170 1.86 -5.69 -16.21
C LEU A 170 1.69 -6.41 -17.55
N HIS A 171 1.00 -7.55 -17.54
CA HIS A 171 0.58 -8.22 -18.77
C HIS A 171 -0.65 -7.52 -19.38
N PRO A 172 -0.84 -7.60 -20.72
CA PRO A 172 -1.98 -7.00 -21.40
C PRO A 172 -3.34 -7.42 -20.79
N GLY A 173 -4.26 -6.48 -20.62
CA GLY A 173 -5.57 -6.68 -20.01
C GLY A 173 -5.63 -6.40 -18.50
N PHE A 174 -4.48 -6.20 -17.86
CA PHE A 174 -4.36 -5.85 -16.43
C PHE A 174 -3.82 -4.43 -16.19
N GLU A 175 -3.89 -3.56 -17.20
CA GLU A 175 -3.48 -2.18 -17.07
C GLU A 175 -4.37 -1.43 -16.05
N HIS A 176 -3.89 -0.26 -15.61
CA HIS A 176 -4.46 0.48 -14.49
C HIS A 176 -5.97 0.73 -14.66
N PRO A 177 -6.81 0.55 -13.62
CA PRO A 177 -8.28 0.73 -13.73
C PRO A 177 -8.72 2.11 -14.21
N ALA A 178 -7.91 3.14 -13.92
CA ALA A 178 -8.13 4.53 -14.34
C ALA A 178 -7.46 4.87 -15.69
N ASP A 179 -6.94 3.89 -16.44
CA ASP A 179 -6.40 4.13 -17.78
C ASP A 179 -7.56 4.52 -18.73
N PRO A 180 -7.56 5.75 -19.29
CA PRO A 180 -8.65 6.23 -20.13
C PRO A 180 -8.80 5.45 -21.44
N ARG A 181 -7.82 4.59 -21.80
CA ARG A 181 -7.89 3.71 -22.97
C ARG A 181 -8.79 2.51 -22.74
N HIS A 182 -9.28 2.28 -21.52
CA HIS A 182 -10.09 1.11 -21.18
C HIS A 182 -11.57 1.36 -21.42
N ALA A 183 -12.24 0.41 -22.09
CA ALA A 183 -13.69 0.45 -22.31
C ALA A 183 -14.51 0.49 -21.00
N ASP A 184 -13.90 0.09 -19.88
CA ASP A 184 -14.50 0.06 -18.54
C ASP A 184 -14.16 1.31 -17.69
N ALA A 185 -13.48 2.31 -18.25
CA ALA A 185 -13.15 3.57 -17.56
C ALA A 185 -14.39 4.46 -17.43
N THR A 186 -15.44 3.96 -16.80
CA THR A 186 -16.63 4.75 -16.48
C THR A 186 -16.46 5.38 -15.10
N HIS A 187 -15.85 6.56 -15.04
CA HIS A 187 -16.11 7.50 -13.95
C HIS A 187 -17.59 7.89 -14.02
N ARG A 188 -18.44 7.31 -13.18
CA ARG A 188 -19.74 7.91 -12.86
C ARG A 188 -19.62 8.56 -11.49
N HIS A 189 -19.73 9.90 -11.48
CA HIS A 189 -19.88 10.74 -10.31
C HIS A 189 -21.19 10.43 -9.57
#